data_AF-A0A1Y2BWX1-F1
#
_entry.id   AF-A0A1Y2BWX1-F1
#
_cell.length_a   1.000
_cell.length_b   1.000
_cell.length_c   1.000
_cell.angle_alpha   90.00
_cell.angle_beta   90.00
_cell.angle_gamma   90.00
#
_symmetry.space_group_name_H-M   'P 1'
#
loop_
_entity.id
_entity.type
_entity.pdbx_description
1 polymer ?
#
loop_
_entity_poly.entity_id
_entity_poly.type
_entity_poly.pdbx_seq_one_letter_code
_entity_poly.pdbx_strand_id
1 'polypeptide(L)'
;MRADQLHPIELMLWIICPISCSLASNPSPYRPDPGMDSRLGNPTRSQLRNRNELAWNHAICTFLGGLTEFFFVTTASWHFNASLLCWMLIKHGSNKAKKYWPLFHIYAWGSGSWDRSTRGGEEDVMGDALIECWFGPLYPDLRIWCFYIWLWLQFLLITAWGTEHSLHTTEISSQSHGELFETSQSNLDVLGTVKEGEIVDSSVQEKHTTMLQSVKADTLDRGLNRSKSRAEIVCHKEVTAVDPPVMVIQKRTNLSRIVFRGGIIGLSFLISWTPPTALRVFGLLNWNPPEWLAMLGGLGLATSGLWNPIIYFYFRRSI
;
A
#
# COMPACT_ATOMS: atom_id res chain seq x y z
N MET A 1 -4.88 -18.42 4.95
CA MET A 1 -4.85 -17.93 3.56
C MET A 1 -3.64 -18.57 2.90
N ARG A 2 -3.80 -19.27 1.76
CA ARG A 2 -2.67 -19.86 1.04
C ARG A 2 -1.79 -18.75 0.44
N ALA A 3 -0.47 -18.92 0.55
CA ALA A 3 0.54 -17.98 0.04
C ALA A 3 0.42 -17.76 -1.49
N ASP A 4 -0.23 -18.69 -2.18
CA ASP A 4 -0.43 -18.76 -3.63
C ASP A 4 -1.35 -17.66 -4.19
N GLN A 5 -1.99 -16.84 -3.33
CA GLN A 5 -2.87 -15.74 -3.75
C GLN A 5 -2.28 -14.33 -3.58
N LEU A 6 -0.99 -14.20 -3.23
CA LEU A 6 -0.27 -12.92 -3.16
C LEU A 6 0.45 -12.53 -4.46
N HIS A 7 0.13 -13.19 -5.58
CA HIS A 7 0.69 -12.90 -6.90
C HIS A 7 0.53 -11.45 -7.43
N PRO A 8 -0.41 -10.59 -6.95
CA PRO A 8 -0.48 -9.19 -7.43
C PRO A 8 0.63 -8.28 -6.90
N ILE A 9 1.25 -8.61 -5.76
CA ILE A 9 2.30 -7.77 -5.15
C ILE A 9 3.65 -7.99 -5.84
N GLU A 10 3.93 -9.20 -6.34
CA GLU A 10 5.13 -9.45 -7.14
C GLU A 10 5.10 -8.71 -8.48
N LEU A 11 3.92 -8.47 -9.05
CA LEU A 11 3.78 -7.68 -10.28
C LEU A 11 4.15 -6.20 -10.06
N MET A 12 3.91 -5.64 -8.87
CA MET A 12 4.28 -4.24 -8.56
C MET A 12 5.78 -4.00 -8.56
N LEU A 13 6.59 -4.99 -8.16
CA LEU A 13 8.06 -4.84 -8.11
C LEU A 13 8.72 -4.95 -9.49
N TRP A 14 8.04 -5.55 -10.48
CA TRP A 14 8.57 -5.69 -11.85
C TRP A 14 8.18 -4.53 -12.78
N ILE A 15 7.15 -3.75 -12.47
CA ILE A 15 6.68 -2.65 -13.33
C ILE A 15 7.44 -1.32 -13.07
N ILE A 16 8.25 -1.25 -12.00
CA ILE A 16 9.07 -0.07 -11.65
C ILE A 16 10.41 -0.02 -12.45
N CYS A 17 10.70 -1.02 -13.28
CA CYS A 17 11.87 -1.06 -14.17
C CYS A 17 11.41 -0.91 -15.65
N PRO A 18 12.05 -0.07 -16.48
CA PRO A 18 11.36 0.93 -17.32
C PRO A 18 10.76 0.36 -18.61
N ILE A 19 9.50 0.73 -18.89
CA ILE A 19 8.93 0.68 -20.25
C ILE A 19 9.33 1.98 -20.95
N SER A 20 10.52 1.95 -21.54
CA SER A 20 10.87 2.79 -22.68
C SER A 20 10.28 2.14 -23.92
N CYS A 21 9.25 2.73 -24.52
CA CYS A 21 9.14 2.89 -25.97
C CYS A 21 7.77 3.47 -26.35
N SER A 22 7.83 4.34 -27.36
CA SER A 22 6.70 4.83 -28.15
C SER A 22 5.97 6.06 -27.61
N LEU A 23 6.53 7.23 -27.95
CA LEU A 23 5.81 8.30 -28.66
C LEU A 23 6.81 9.39 -29.04
N ALA A 24 7.53 9.16 -30.14
CA ALA A 24 8.21 10.22 -30.86
C ALA A 24 7.16 10.96 -31.71
N SER A 25 6.49 11.95 -31.13
CA SER A 25 5.82 12.99 -31.91
C SER A 25 6.87 14.02 -32.31
N ASN A 26 6.91 14.37 -33.60
CA ASN A 26 7.85 15.33 -34.18
C ASN A 26 7.99 16.58 -33.29
N PRO A 27 9.22 17.01 -32.94
CA PRO A 27 9.41 18.26 -32.24
C PRO A 27 8.90 19.40 -33.11
N SER A 28 7.99 20.19 -32.56
CA SER A 28 7.56 21.46 -33.13
C SER A 28 8.79 22.36 -33.33
N PRO A 29 8.88 23.10 -34.45
CA PRO A 29 10.01 23.97 -34.71
C PRO A 29 10.00 25.12 -33.70
N TYR A 30 11.02 25.15 -32.84
CA TYR A 30 11.38 26.28 -31.98
C TYR A 30 11.23 27.58 -32.77
N ARG A 31 10.32 28.45 -32.34
CA ARG A 31 10.03 29.73 -33.00
C ARG A 31 10.96 30.76 -32.37
N PRO A 32 12.07 31.14 -33.03
CA PRO A 32 12.93 32.17 -32.49
C PRO A 32 12.14 33.47 -32.33
N ASP A 33 12.41 34.17 -31.23
CA ASP A 33 11.79 35.45 -30.89
C ASP A 33 11.92 36.42 -32.08
N PRO A 34 10.82 36.96 -32.64
CA PRO A 34 10.85 37.72 -33.89
C PRO A 34 11.54 39.10 -33.78
N GLY A 35 12.11 39.44 -32.62
CA GLY A 35 12.77 40.72 -32.36
C GLY A 35 14.27 40.77 -32.60
N MET A 36 14.94 39.64 -32.83
CA MET A 36 16.39 39.57 -33.00
C MET A 36 16.74 39.11 -34.42
N ASP A 37 17.50 39.94 -35.13
CA ASP A 37 18.30 39.61 -36.32
C ASP A 37 17.64 39.66 -37.71
N SER A 38 17.33 40.87 -38.16
CA SER A 38 17.33 41.22 -39.59
C SER A 38 18.72 41.60 -40.14
N ARG A 39 19.81 41.41 -39.36
CA ARG A 39 21.19 41.80 -39.75
C ARG A 39 22.22 40.68 -39.74
N LEU A 40 21.90 39.45 -39.33
CA LEU A 40 22.86 38.35 -39.43
C LEU A 40 22.75 37.64 -40.78
N GLY A 41 23.87 37.66 -41.52
CA GLY A 41 24.03 36.89 -42.75
C GLY A 41 23.83 35.39 -42.55
N ASN A 42 23.77 34.65 -43.66
CA ASN A 42 23.48 33.22 -43.67
C ASN A 42 24.23 32.46 -42.55
N PRO A 43 23.50 31.70 -41.71
CA PRO A 43 24.11 30.99 -40.58
C PRO A 43 25.16 30.00 -41.10
N THR A 44 26.33 30.01 -40.47
CA THR A 44 27.40 29.08 -40.81
C THR A 44 27.00 27.64 -40.44
N ARG A 45 27.57 26.65 -41.15
CA ARG A 45 27.29 25.21 -40.92
C ARG A 45 27.52 24.76 -39.46
N SER A 46 28.41 25.43 -38.73
CA SER A 46 28.64 25.22 -37.29
C SER A 46 27.47 25.71 -36.43
N GLN A 47 26.85 26.85 -36.76
CA GLN A 47 25.66 27.34 -36.06
C GLN A 47 24.46 26.42 -36.27
N LEU A 48 24.30 25.82 -37.45
CA LEU A 48 23.26 24.82 -37.72
C LEU A 48 23.46 23.52 -36.93
N ARG A 49 24.72 23.05 -36.78
CA ARG A 49 25.02 21.88 -35.93
C ARG A 49 24.66 22.16 -34.46
N ASN A 50 25.04 23.31 -33.93
CA ASN A 50 24.76 23.67 -32.54
C ASN A 50 23.25 23.79 -32.26
N ARG A 51 22.45 24.29 -33.22
CA ARG A 51 20.98 24.35 -33.08
C ARG A 51 20.36 22.95 -33.00
N ASN A 52 20.82 22.02 -33.83
CA ASN A 52 20.29 20.66 -33.83
C ASN A 52 20.65 19.92 -32.53
N GLU A 53 21.86 20.09 -32.00
CA GLU A 53 22.26 19.52 -30.70
C GLU A 53 21.42 20.10 -29.55
N LEU A 54 21.18 21.42 -29.56
CA LEU A 54 20.34 22.07 -28.55
C LEU A 54 18.89 21.57 -28.58
N ALA A 55 18.29 21.43 -29.77
CA ALA A 55 16.92 20.94 -29.91
C ALA A 55 16.77 19.47 -29.46
N TRP A 56 17.75 18.61 -29.78
CA TRP A 56 17.76 17.22 -29.30
C TRP A 56 17.87 17.12 -27.79
N ASN A 57 18.75 17.93 -27.20
CA ASN A 57 18.89 17.99 -25.74
C ASN A 57 17.58 18.43 -25.09
N HIS A 58 16.89 19.42 -25.65
CA HIS A 58 15.61 19.89 -25.14
C HIS A 58 14.52 18.80 -25.17
N ALA A 59 14.33 18.13 -26.32
CA ALA A 59 13.31 17.09 -26.44
C ALA A 59 13.54 15.91 -25.49
N ILE A 60 14.79 15.46 -25.35
CA ILE A 60 15.17 14.42 -24.39
C ILE A 60 14.88 14.90 -22.97
N CYS A 61 15.19 16.15 -22.68
CA CYS A 61 14.99 16.74 -21.36
C CYS A 61 13.50 16.82 -20.99
N THR A 62 12.67 17.31 -21.89
CA THR A 62 11.21 17.35 -21.71
C THR A 62 10.62 15.96 -21.49
N PHE A 63 11.09 14.97 -22.26
CA PHE A 63 10.66 13.59 -22.11
C PHE A 63 11.07 13.01 -20.74
N LEU A 64 12.35 13.13 -20.37
CA LEU A 64 12.87 12.61 -19.10
C LEU A 64 12.25 13.31 -17.89
N GLY A 65 12.05 14.63 -17.94
CA GLY A 65 11.42 15.38 -16.87
C GLY A 65 9.96 14.99 -16.67
N GLY A 66 9.19 14.90 -17.76
CA GLY A 66 7.82 14.43 -17.66
C GLY A 66 7.72 12.95 -17.23
N LEU A 67 8.68 12.10 -17.60
CA LEU A 67 8.73 10.71 -17.15
C LEU A 67 9.03 10.62 -15.65
N THR A 68 10.01 11.40 -15.19
CA THR A 68 10.41 11.50 -13.77
C THR A 68 9.23 11.95 -12.92
N GLU A 69 8.55 13.01 -13.36
CA GLU A 69 7.36 13.54 -12.71
C GLU A 69 6.20 12.52 -12.66
N PHE A 70 5.91 11.87 -13.79
CA PHE A 70 4.90 10.81 -13.86
C PHE A 70 5.17 9.73 -12.79
N PHE A 71 6.41 9.26 -12.68
CA PHE A 71 6.77 8.23 -11.72
C PHE A 71 6.74 8.70 -10.27
N PHE A 72 7.14 9.94 -9.99
CA PHE A 72 7.03 10.48 -8.63
C PHE A 72 5.59 10.60 -8.16
N VAL A 73 4.71 11.17 -9.00
CA VAL A 73 3.28 11.31 -8.71
C VAL A 73 2.63 9.92 -8.56
N THR A 74 2.91 9.02 -9.49
CA THR A 74 2.38 7.64 -9.47
C THR A 74 2.85 6.89 -8.23
N THR A 75 4.13 7.02 -7.85
CA THR A 75 4.69 6.39 -6.65
C THR A 75 4.01 6.90 -5.39
N ALA A 76 3.81 8.22 -5.25
CA ALA A 76 3.09 8.80 -4.13
C ALA A 76 1.66 8.26 -4.03
N SER A 77 0.94 8.17 -5.15
CA SER A 77 -0.39 7.59 -5.21
C SER A 77 -0.41 6.09 -4.87
N TRP A 78 0.64 5.33 -5.20
CA TRP A 78 0.80 3.94 -4.76
C TRP A 78 1.00 3.81 -3.25
N HIS A 79 1.76 4.71 -2.62
CA HIS A 79 1.90 4.73 -1.16
C HIS A 79 0.56 5.03 -0.46
N PHE A 80 -0.23 5.94 -1.03
CA PHE A 80 -1.58 6.18 -0.57
C PHE A 80 -2.48 4.94 -0.74
N ASN A 81 -2.51 4.33 -1.92
CA ASN A 81 -3.26 3.11 -2.18
C ASN A 81 -2.87 1.97 -1.23
N ALA A 82 -1.59 1.81 -0.91
CA ALA A 82 -1.11 0.81 0.04
C ALA A 82 -1.69 1.05 1.46
N SER A 83 -1.72 2.32 1.89
CA SER A 83 -2.30 2.73 3.17
C SER A 83 -3.81 2.48 3.21
N LEU A 84 -4.52 2.90 2.15
CA LEU A 84 -5.96 2.69 1.99
C LEU A 84 -6.33 1.21 1.91
N LEU A 85 -5.54 0.40 1.21
CA LEU A 85 -5.71 -1.05 1.13
C LEU A 85 -5.60 -1.70 2.52
N CYS A 86 -4.61 -1.29 3.33
CA CYS A 86 -4.47 -1.79 4.70
C CYS A 86 -5.73 -1.47 5.53
N TRP A 87 -6.21 -0.22 5.46
CA TRP A 87 -7.46 0.18 6.11
C TRP A 87 -8.66 -0.65 5.64
N MET A 88 -8.79 -0.85 4.33
CA MET A 88 -9.87 -1.66 3.75
C MET A 88 -9.81 -3.12 4.21
N LEU A 89 -8.62 -3.72 4.25
CA LEU A 89 -8.45 -5.10 4.69
C LEU A 89 -8.90 -5.30 6.13
N ILE A 90 -8.70 -4.30 6.99
CA ILE A 90 -9.07 -4.34 8.40
C ILE A 90 -10.58 -4.15 8.57
N LYS A 91 -11.15 -3.08 8.01
CA LYS A 91 -12.57 -2.75 8.21
C LYS A 91 -13.51 -3.65 7.41
N HIS A 92 -13.10 -4.05 6.21
CA HIS A 92 -14.00 -4.68 5.23
C HIS A 92 -13.60 -6.10 4.84
N GLY A 93 -12.42 -6.57 5.24
CA GLY A 93 -11.89 -7.87 4.89
C GLY A 93 -11.36 -7.95 3.45
N SER A 94 -10.69 -9.08 3.14
CA SER A 94 -9.97 -9.29 1.87
C SER A 94 -10.85 -9.33 0.63
N ASN A 95 -12.10 -9.77 0.76
CA ASN A 95 -12.98 -9.96 -0.40
C ASN A 95 -13.39 -8.62 -1.01
N LYS A 96 -13.67 -7.61 -0.19
CA LYS A 96 -13.97 -6.27 -0.70
C LYS A 96 -12.72 -5.62 -1.29
N ALA A 97 -11.56 -5.74 -0.63
CA ALA A 97 -10.30 -5.19 -1.13
C ALA A 97 -9.97 -5.66 -2.56
N LYS A 98 -10.17 -6.95 -2.87
CA LYS A 98 -9.96 -7.49 -4.23
C LYS A 98 -10.86 -6.83 -5.28
N LYS A 99 -12.10 -6.50 -4.93
CA LYS A 99 -13.05 -5.86 -5.86
C LYS A 99 -12.59 -4.46 -6.29
N TYR A 100 -11.93 -3.72 -5.40
CA TYR A 100 -11.44 -2.36 -5.67
C TYR A 100 -10.04 -2.32 -6.30
N TRP A 101 -9.41 -3.47 -6.52
CA TRP A 101 -8.05 -3.54 -7.07
C TRP A 101 -7.86 -2.78 -8.40
N PRO A 102 -8.76 -2.92 -9.40
CA PRO A 102 -8.63 -2.16 -10.65
C PRO A 102 -8.74 -0.64 -10.43
N LEU A 103 -9.55 -0.21 -9.46
CA LEU A 103 -9.73 1.21 -9.15
C LEU A 103 -8.44 1.82 -8.58
N PHE A 104 -7.70 1.08 -7.75
CA PHE A 104 -6.38 1.51 -7.27
C PHE A 104 -5.38 1.73 -8.41
N HIS A 105 -5.37 0.82 -9.40
CA HIS A 105 -4.52 0.98 -10.57
C HIS A 105 -4.90 2.21 -11.40
N ILE A 106 -6.20 2.38 -11.69
CA ILE A 106 -6.70 3.55 -12.42
C ILE A 106 -6.32 4.84 -11.68
N TYR A 107 -6.47 4.87 -10.36
CA TYR A 107 -6.09 6.02 -9.54
C TYR A 107 -4.59 6.31 -9.61
N ALA A 108 -3.73 5.32 -9.36
CA ALA A 108 -2.29 5.53 -9.31
C ALA A 108 -1.72 5.96 -10.68
N TRP A 109 -2.03 5.21 -11.74
CA TRP A 109 -1.53 5.53 -13.09
C TRP A 109 -2.22 6.76 -13.68
N GLY A 110 -3.51 6.94 -13.39
CA GLY A 110 -4.28 8.10 -13.84
C GLY A 110 -3.76 9.38 -13.22
N SER A 111 -3.39 9.36 -11.93
CA SER A 111 -2.83 10.54 -11.25
C SER A 111 -1.52 11.03 -11.87
N GLY A 112 -0.59 10.13 -12.21
CA GLY A 112 0.64 10.51 -12.90
C GLY A 112 0.41 11.04 -14.32
N SER A 113 -0.64 10.54 -14.99
CA SER A 113 -0.99 10.98 -16.35
C SER A 113 -1.71 12.33 -16.38
N TRP A 114 -2.53 12.61 -15.36
CA TRP A 114 -3.40 13.79 -15.27
C TRP A 114 -2.62 15.09 -15.44
N ASP A 115 -1.49 15.20 -14.75
CA ASP A 115 -0.71 16.43 -14.66
C ASP A 115 0.00 16.80 -15.99
N ARG A 116 0.23 15.82 -16.87
CA ARG A 116 0.76 16.09 -18.22
C ARG A 116 -0.32 16.66 -19.15
N SER A 117 -1.56 16.22 -19.03
CA SER A 117 -2.65 16.62 -19.93
C SER A 117 -3.14 18.05 -19.70
N THR A 118 -2.96 18.60 -18.51
CA THR A 118 -3.45 19.95 -18.15
C THR A 118 -2.54 21.10 -18.59
N ARG A 119 -1.31 20.82 -19.04
CA ARG A 119 -0.28 21.85 -19.35
C ARG A 119 -0.37 22.49 -20.73
N GLY A 120 -1.42 22.20 -21.50
CA GLY A 120 -1.79 23.04 -22.66
C GLY A 120 -0.71 23.28 -23.72
N GLY A 121 0.30 22.42 -23.86
CA GLY A 121 1.29 22.50 -24.93
C GLY A 121 2.34 23.61 -24.78
N GLU A 122 2.63 24.12 -23.58
CA GLU A 122 3.80 24.98 -23.38
C GLU A 122 5.10 24.15 -23.50
N GLU A 123 5.74 24.23 -24.67
CA GLU A 123 6.86 23.36 -25.06
C GLU A 123 8.16 23.66 -24.29
N ASP A 124 8.32 24.86 -23.71
CA ASP A 124 9.57 25.37 -23.10
C ASP A 124 9.62 25.34 -21.56
N VAL A 125 8.71 24.60 -20.93
CA VAL A 125 8.59 24.56 -19.45
C VAL A 125 9.70 23.72 -18.79
N MET A 126 10.20 22.72 -19.51
CA MET A 126 11.21 21.79 -19.03
C MET A 126 12.59 22.28 -19.47
N GLY A 127 13.46 22.57 -18.50
CA GLY A 127 14.76 23.18 -18.76
C GLY A 127 15.82 22.70 -17.78
N ASP A 128 17.05 23.13 -18.02
CA ASP A 128 18.22 22.75 -17.23
C ASP A 128 18.08 23.25 -15.77
N ALA A 129 17.50 22.41 -14.91
CA ALA A 129 17.52 22.62 -13.48
C ALA A 129 18.89 22.15 -12.96
N LEU A 130 19.94 22.88 -13.35
CA LEU A 130 21.36 22.74 -12.98
C LEU A 130 22.06 21.40 -13.29
N ILE A 131 21.37 20.26 -13.26
CA ILE A 131 21.87 18.92 -13.60
C ILE A 131 20.71 17.93 -13.91
N GLU A 132 19.45 18.33 -13.73
CA GLU A 132 18.27 17.48 -13.90
C GLU A 132 17.31 18.08 -14.92
N CYS A 133 16.77 17.20 -15.77
CA CYS A 133 15.70 17.55 -16.68
C CYS A 133 14.39 17.63 -15.93
N TRP A 134 14.01 18.83 -15.51
CA TRP A 134 12.77 19.09 -14.78
C TRP A 134 12.29 20.51 -15.06
N PHE A 135 11.29 20.98 -14.31
CA PHE A 135 10.82 22.35 -14.45
C PHE A 135 11.94 23.34 -14.13
N GLY A 136 12.15 24.26 -15.06
CA GLY A 136 13.19 25.27 -14.94
C GLY A 136 13.04 26.17 -13.70
N PRO A 137 14.14 26.77 -13.22
CA PRO A 137 14.12 27.77 -12.14
C PRO A 137 13.15 28.92 -12.38
N LEU A 138 12.89 29.27 -13.65
CA LEU A 138 12.01 30.35 -14.08
C LEU A 138 10.51 30.08 -13.83
N TYR A 139 10.11 28.82 -13.64
CA TYR A 139 8.72 28.42 -13.43
C TYR A 139 8.53 27.73 -12.05
N PRO A 140 8.81 28.43 -10.93
CA PRO A 140 8.65 27.85 -9.60
C PRO A 140 7.18 27.59 -9.27
N ASP A 141 6.26 28.46 -9.72
CA ASP A 141 4.83 28.35 -9.44
C ASP A 141 4.24 27.10 -10.08
N LEU A 142 4.60 26.81 -11.33
CA LEU A 142 4.11 25.64 -12.05
C LEU A 142 4.55 24.34 -11.36
N ARG A 143 5.79 24.28 -10.83
CA ARG A 143 6.24 23.17 -9.98
C ARG A 143 5.32 22.94 -8.80
N ILE A 144 4.89 24.01 -8.14
CA ILE A 144 4.07 23.90 -6.94
C ILE A 144 2.69 23.37 -7.30
N TRP A 145 2.05 23.97 -8.31
CA TRP A 145 0.71 23.62 -8.73
C TRP A 145 0.60 22.21 -9.29
N CYS A 146 1.51 21.83 -10.17
CA CYS A 146 1.51 20.53 -10.84
C CYS A 146 1.98 19.40 -9.91
N PHE A 147 3.09 19.63 -9.20
CA PHE A 147 3.77 18.55 -8.50
C PHE A 147 3.51 18.57 -6.98
N TYR A 148 3.85 19.67 -6.30
CA TYR A 148 3.86 19.69 -4.84
C TYR A 148 2.48 19.66 -4.22
N ILE A 149 1.49 20.36 -4.77
CA ILE A 149 0.12 20.34 -4.23
C ILE A 149 -0.45 18.92 -4.25
N TRP A 150 -0.26 18.19 -5.35
CA TRP A 150 -0.69 16.79 -5.42
C TRP A 150 0.05 15.94 -4.38
N LEU A 151 1.36 16.10 -4.27
CA LEU A 151 2.17 15.36 -3.32
C LEU A 151 1.78 15.64 -1.86
N TRP A 152 1.51 16.90 -1.52
CA TRP A 152 1.04 17.30 -0.19
C TRP A 152 -0.34 16.75 0.11
N LEU A 153 -1.23 16.72 -0.89
CA LEU A 153 -2.52 16.06 -0.74
C LEU A 153 -2.31 14.58 -0.40
N GLN A 154 -1.48 13.84 -1.14
CA GLN A 154 -1.17 12.43 -0.82
C GLN A 154 -0.59 12.29 0.59
N PHE A 155 0.31 13.18 0.98
CA PHE A 155 0.92 13.21 2.32
C PHE A 155 -0.13 13.39 3.43
N LEU A 156 -1.05 14.36 3.26
CA LEU A 156 -2.13 14.62 4.21
C LEU A 156 -3.10 13.44 4.30
N LEU A 157 -3.42 12.80 3.17
CA LEU A 157 -4.26 11.61 3.16
C LEU A 157 -3.55 10.45 3.89
N ILE A 158 -2.32 10.11 3.53
CA ILE A 158 -1.55 9.03 4.19
C ILE A 158 -1.47 9.25 5.71
N THR A 159 -1.18 10.48 6.15
CA THR A 159 -1.11 10.81 7.58
C THR A 159 -2.47 10.72 8.26
N ALA A 160 -3.52 11.29 7.68
CA ALA A 160 -4.89 11.21 8.22
C ALA A 160 -5.33 9.75 8.40
N TRP A 161 -5.19 8.92 7.37
CA TRP A 161 -5.53 7.49 7.45
C TRP A 161 -4.64 6.74 8.45
N GLY A 162 -3.34 7.06 8.51
CA GLY A 162 -2.43 6.49 9.49
C GLY A 162 -2.83 6.80 10.94
N THR A 163 -3.25 8.04 11.22
CA THR A 163 -3.72 8.44 12.55
C THR A 163 -5.04 7.78 12.94
N GLU A 164 -6.04 7.77 12.06
CA GLU A 164 -7.31 7.06 12.30
C GLU A 164 -7.05 5.58 12.61
N HIS A 165 -6.16 4.98 11.83
CA HIS A 165 -5.77 3.60 12.00
C HIS A 165 -5.11 3.35 13.37
N SER A 166 -4.11 4.15 13.75
CA SER A 166 -3.42 4.00 15.04
C SER A 166 -4.40 4.10 16.21
N LEU A 167 -5.34 5.05 16.17
CA LEU A 167 -6.37 5.21 17.20
C LEU A 167 -7.26 3.96 17.30
N HIS A 168 -7.73 3.43 16.17
CA HIS A 168 -8.55 2.22 16.15
C HIS A 168 -7.80 0.98 16.66
N THR A 169 -6.49 0.86 16.39
CA THR A 169 -5.69 -0.23 16.96
C THR A 169 -5.47 -0.11 18.45
N THR A 170 -5.29 1.10 18.98
CA THR A 170 -5.17 1.30 20.43
C THR A 170 -6.46 0.94 21.15
N GLU A 171 -7.62 1.25 20.56
CA GLU A 171 -8.93 0.88 21.10
C GLU A 171 -9.11 -0.65 21.14
N ILE A 172 -8.85 -1.35 20.03
CA ILE A 172 -8.92 -2.81 19.99
C ILE A 172 -7.95 -3.46 20.99
N SER A 173 -6.73 -2.92 21.10
CA SER A 173 -5.73 -3.42 22.04
C SER A 173 -6.23 -3.28 23.48
N SER A 174 -6.82 -2.13 23.82
CA SER A 174 -7.36 -1.85 25.15
C SER A 174 -8.52 -2.78 25.52
N GLN A 175 -9.45 -3.03 24.59
CA GLN A 175 -10.59 -3.93 24.83
C GLN A 175 -10.13 -5.37 25.08
N SER A 176 -9.17 -5.86 24.28
CA SER A 176 -8.72 -7.25 24.44
C SER A 176 -7.88 -7.51 25.68
N HIS A 177 -7.21 -6.49 26.23
CA HIS A 177 -6.55 -6.63 27.52
C HIS A 177 -7.57 -6.73 28.67
N GLY A 178 -8.72 -6.05 28.57
CA GLY A 178 -9.83 -6.17 29.51
C GLY A 178 -10.44 -7.57 29.54
N GLU A 179 -10.82 -8.10 28.37
CA GLU A 179 -11.46 -9.43 28.27
C GLU A 179 -10.54 -10.56 28.74
N LEU A 180 -9.23 -10.49 28.43
CA LEU A 180 -8.27 -11.50 28.89
C LEU A 180 -8.15 -11.49 30.42
N PHE A 181 -8.21 -10.31 31.04
CA PHE A 181 -8.12 -10.16 32.48
C PHE A 181 -9.38 -10.70 33.18
N GLU A 182 -10.58 -10.38 32.69
CA GLU A 182 -11.84 -10.93 33.20
C GLU A 182 -11.93 -12.45 33.04
N THR A 183 -11.46 -12.98 31.91
CA THR A 183 -11.41 -14.44 31.69
C THR A 183 -10.41 -15.11 32.63
N SER A 184 -9.26 -14.49 32.90
CA SER A 184 -8.30 -15.02 33.87
C SER A 184 -8.83 -14.97 35.30
N GLN A 185 -9.58 -13.92 35.65
CA GLN A 185 -10.12 -13.75 36.99
C GLN A 185 -11.28 -14.71 37.27
N SER A 186 -12.21 -14.87 36.33
CA SER A 186 -13.31 -15.85 36.44
C SER A 186 -12.81 -17.29 36.55
N ASN A 187 -11.77 -17.67 35.80
CA ASN A 187 -11.14 -18.99 35.96
C ASN A 187 -10.45 -19.16 37.33
N LEU A 188 -9.91 -18.09 37.91
CA LEU A 188 -9.31 -18.12 39.25
C LEU A 188 -10.39 -18.30 40.33
N ASP A 189 -11.53 -17.61 40.20
CA ASP A 189 -12.65 -17.69 41.15
C ASP A 189 -13.32 -19.09 41.14
N VAL A 190 -13.45 -19.71 39.97
CA VAL A 190 -13.91 -21.11 39.84
C VAL A 190 -12.91 -22.09 40.48
N LEU A 191 -11.60 -21.82 40.40
CA LEU A 191 -10.60 -22.67 41.04
C LEU A 191 -10.55 -22.46 42.57
N GLY A 192 -10.84 -21.25 43.05
CA GLY A 192 -10.90 -20.91 44.47
C GLY A 192 -12.09 -21.54 45.21
N THR A 193 -13.22 -21.76 44.54
CA THR A 193 -14.42 -22.38 45.11
C THR A 193 -14.35 -23.90 45.28
N VAL A 194 -13.28 -24.55 44.81
CA VAL A 194 -13.05 -26.01 44.97
C VAL A 194 -12.21 -26.35 46.22
N LYS A 195 -11.74 -25.36 46.99
CA LYS A 195 -11.00 -25.57 48.24
C LYS A 195 -11.74 -25.00 49.43
N GLU A 196 -12.64 -25.79 50.01
CA GLU A 196 -12.66 -26.15 51.43
C GLU A 196 -13.93 -26.94 51.73
N GLY A 197 -13.77 -28.25 51.95
CA GLY A 197 -14.79 -29.05 52.62
C GLY A 197 -15.51 -30.09 51.78
N GLU A 198 -14.78 -30.99 51.11
CA GLU A 198 -15.33 -32.33 50.91
C GLU A 198 -14.21 -33.38 50.89
N ILE A 199 -14.01 -34.00 52.06
CA ILE A 199 -13.38 -35.31 52.16
C ILE A 199 -14.39 -36.28 51.54
N VAL A 200 -14.36 -36.44 50.22
CA VAL A 200 -15.14 -37.48 49.54
C VAL A 200 -14.30 -38.74 49.52
N ASP A 201 -14.81 -39.72 50.27
CA ASP A 201 -14.29 -41.08 50.34
C ASP A 201 -14.03 -41.68 48.97
N SER A 202 -12.85 -42.27 48.84
CA SER A 202 -12.44 -43.12 47.74
C SER A 202 -13.17 -44.47 47.80
N SER A 203 -14.43 -44.50 47.35
CA SER A 203 -15.07 -45.71 46.83
C SER A 203 -16.33 -45.33 46.06
N VAL A 204 -16.75 -46.17 45.11
CA VAL A 204 -17.96 -46.07 44.26
C VAL A 204 -17.67 -45.49 42.86
N GLN A 205 -17.26 -46.32 41.90
CA GLN A 205 -18.14 -47.05 40.95
C GLN A 205 -18.69 -46.09 39.87
N GLU A 206 -18.08 -46.06 38.68
CA GLU A 206 -18.55 -46.87 37.53
C GLU A 206 -20.08 -46.96 37.48
N LYS A 207 -20.76 -45.92 36.97
CA LYS A 207 -22.09 -45.96 36.30
C LYS A 207 -22.65 -44.55 36.22
N HIS A 208 -22.46 -43.86 35.10
CA HIS A 208 -23.45 -42.88 34.65
C HIS A 208 -23.35 -42.68 33.13
N THR A 209 -23.66 -43.77 32.41
CA THR A 209 -23.89 -43.78 30.96
C THR A 209 -25.28 -44.36 30.70
N THR A 210 -26.34 -43.76 31.25
CA THR A 210 -27.71 -44.22 31.02
C THR A 210 -28.71 -43.14 31.41
N MET A 211 -28.86 -42.08 30.61
CA MET A 211 -30.10 -41.28 30.56
C MET A 211 -30.11 -40.42 29.30
N LEU A 212 -30.68 -40.95 28.22
CA LEU A 212 -31.52 -40.22 27.25
C LEU A 212 -31.93 -41.19 26.11
N GLN A 213 -32.69 -42.21 26.50
CA GLN A 213 -33.66 -42.87 25.63
C GLN A 213 -35.03 -42.55 26.21
N SER A 214 -35.83 -41.76 25.50
CA SER A 214 -37.30 -41.81 25.49
C SER A 214 -37.85 -40.53 24.86
N VAL A 215 -38.01 -40.50 23.53
CA VAL A 215 -39.18 -39.88 22.89
C VAL A 215 -39.49 -40.65 21.60
N LYS A 216 -40.52 -41.50 21.73
CA LYS A 216 -41.54 -41.96 20.77
C LYS A 216 -41.24 -42.02 19.26
N ALA A 217 -41.34 -43.25 18.78
CA ALA A 217 -41.77 -43.63 17.44
C ALA A 217 -43.31 -43.56 17.32
N ASP A 218 -43.78 -43.16 16.13
CA ASP A 218 -45.08 -43.40 15.45
C ASP A 218 -45.14 -42.35 14.30
N THR A 219 -45.40 -42.60 13.01
CA THR A 219 -46.02 -43.71 12.26
C THR A 219 -45.70 -43.53 10.74
N LEU A 220 -45.64 -44.64 9.98
CA LEU A 220 -46.02 -44.82 8.54
C LEU A 220 -45.25 -44.03 7.45
N ASP A 221 -44.41 -44.59 6.56
CA ASP A 221 -44.49 -45.71 5.58
C ASP A 221 -45.05 -45.36 4.17
N ARG A 222 -44.21 -45.62 3.14
CA ARG A 222 -44.42 -45.83 1.67
C ARG A 222 -43.15 -45.36 0.92
N GLY A 223 -42.19 -46.24 0.59
CA GLY A 223 -42.19 -47.16 -0.56
C GLY A 223 -41.47 -46.49 -1.76
N LEU A 224 -40.54 -47.06 -2.54
CA LEU A 224 -40.14 -48.46 -2.79
C LEU A 224 -38.80 -48.47 -3.58
N ASN A 225 -37.93 -49.44 -3.30
CA ASN A 225 -37.01 -50.19 -4.19
C ASN A 225 -35.89 -49.52 -5.03
N ARG A 226 -34.61 -49.88 -4.75
CA ARG A 226 -33.87 -50.95 -5.49
C ARG A 226 -32.51 -51.31 -4.87
N SER A 227 -32.29 -52.62 -4.71
CA SER A 227 -31.07 -53.42 -4.41
C SER A 227 -29.74 -52.95 -5.03
N LYS A 228 -28.52 -53.37 -4.63
CA LYS A 228 -27.93 -54.13 -3.48
C LYS A 228 -26.49 -54.51 -3.91
N SER A 229 -25.44 -53.96 -3.29
CA SER A 229 -24.15 -54.67 -3.09
C SER A 229 -23.25 -53.98 -2.05
N ARG A 230 -23.25 -54.57 -0.86
CA ARG A 230 -22.13 -54.74 0.11
C ARG A 230 -21.27 -53.51 0.43
N ALA A 231 -21.72 -52.76 1.43
CA ALA A 231 -20.89 -51.83 2.20
C ALA A 231 -20.61 -52.44 3.58
N GLU A 232 -19.34 -52.59 3.92
CA GLU A 232 -18.88 -52.85 5.28
C GLU A 232 -18.81 -51.49 5.98
N ILE A 233 -19.78 -51.21 6.86
CA ILE A 233 -19.89 -49.94 7.58
C ILE A 233 -19.23 -50.13 8.94
N VAL A 234 -17.95 -49.77 9.01
CA VAL A 234 -17.24 -49.52 10.26
C VAL A 234 -17.61 -48.11 10.72
N CYS A 235 -18.61 -47.99 11.61
CA CYS A 235 -18.94 -46.73 12.27
C CYS A 235 -17.94 -46.48 13.40
N HIS A 236 -16.84 -45.79 13.09
CA HIS A 236 -16.11 -45.04 14.10
C HIS A 236 -17.02 -43.91 14.61
N LYS A 237 -17.41 -44.01 15.87
CA LYS A 237 -18.09 -42.95 16.61
C LYS A 237 -17.07 -41.81 16.78
N GLU A 238 -17.11 -40.87 15.84
CA GLU A 238 -16.32 -39.65 15.87
C GLU A 238 -16.72 -38.87 17.11
N VAL A 239 -15.86 -38.93 18.13
CA VAL A 239 -15.89 -38.00 19.25
C VAL A 239 -15.67 -36.64 18.60
N THR A 240 -16.73 -35.85 18.50
CA THR A 240 -16.66 -34.44 18.15
C THR A 240 -15.85 -33.76 19.24
N ALA A 241 -14.52 -33.77 19.06
CA ALA A 241 -13.61 -32.91 19.77
C ALA A 241 -14.15 -31.50 19.60
N VAL A 242 -14.54 -30.89 20.71
CA VAL A 242 -14.82 -29.46 20.75
C VAL A 242 -13.49 -28.81 20.39
N ASP A 243 -13.35 -28.42 19.12
CA ASP A 243 -12.14 -27.80 18.61
C ASP A 243 -11.80 -26.63 19.54
N PRO A 244 -10.62 -26.61 20.17
CA PRO A 244 -10.26 -25.53 21.05
C PRO A 244 -10.28 -24.21 20.25
N PRO A 245 -10.51 -23.06 20.91
CA PRO A 245 -10.66 -21.73 20.28
C PRO A 245 -9.42 -21.19 19.51
N VAL A 246 -8.46 -22.05 19.18
CA VAL A 246 -7.19 -21.79 18.49
C VAL A 246 -7.39 -21.05 17.16
N MET A 247 -8.52 -21.26 16.46
CA MET A 247 -8.75 -20.66 15.15
C MET A 247 -8.89 -19.12 15.19
N VAL A 248 -9.36 -18.55 16.30
CA VAL A 248 -9.57 -17.09 16.44
C VAL A 248 -8.22 -16.36 16.66
N ILE A 249 -7.30 -16.98 17.39
CA ILE A 249 -6.00 -16.39 17.74
C ILE A 249 -5.11 -16.25 16.50
N GLN A 250 -5.10 -17.24 15.60
CA GLN A 250 -4.23 -17.24 14.42
C GLN A 250 -4.63 -16.20 13.35
N LYS A 251 -5.91 -15.80 13.30
CA LYS A 251 -6.37 -14.76 12.35
C LYS A 251 -5.90 -13.36 12.76
N ARG A 252 -5.77 -13.11 14.07
CA ARG A 252 -5.38 -11.81 14.64
C ARG A 252 -3.90 -11.48 14.40
N THR A 253 -3.01 -12.48 14.52
CA THR A 253 -1.57 -12.29 14.32
C THR A 253 -1.23 -11.89 12.88
N ASN A 254 -1.89 -12.47 11.89
CA ASN A 254 -1.69 -12.11 10.49
C ASN A 254 -2.14 -10.68 10.16
N LEU A 255 -3.25 -10.23 10.74
CA LEU A 255 -3.76 -8.87 10.53
C LEU A 255 -2.79 -7.83 11.11
N SER A 256 -2.29 -8.06 12.32
CA SER A 256 -1.31 -7.16 12.96
C SER A 256 -0.02 -6.99 12.15
N ARG A 257 0.43 -8.04 11.44
CA ARG A 257 1.59 -7.96 10.55
C ARG A 257 1.32 -7.10 9.31
N ILE A 258 0.14 -7.23 8.70
CA ILE A 258 -0.23 -6.43 7.51
C ILE A 258 -0.31 -4.95 7.89
N VAL A 259 -0.96 -4.66 9.01
CA VAL A 259 -1.03 -3.34 9.63
C VAL A 259 0.37 -2.74 9.81
N PHE A 260 1.25 -3.47 10.47
CA PHE A 260 2.60 -3.00 10.77
C PHE A 260 3.40 -2.70 9.50
N ARG A 261 3.27 -3.55 8.47
CA ARG A 261 3.87 -3.34 7.15
C ARG A 261 3.36 -2.05 6.50
N GLY A 262 2.04 -1.83 6.51
CA GLY A 262 1.44 -0.59 5.99
C GLY A 262 1.94 0.65 6.73
N GLY A 263 2.04 0.57 8.05
CA GLY A 263 2.59 1.65 8.88
C GLY A 263 4.03 2.00 8.54
N ILE A 264 4.90 1.00 8.32
CA ILE A 264 6.28 1.23 7.91
C ILE A 264 6.35 1.87 6.52
N ILE A 265 5.54 1.41 5.56
CA ILE A 265 5.47 2.01 4.21
C ILE A 265 5.08 3.49 4.32
N GLY A 266 4.02 3.80 5.07
CA GLY A 266 3.59 5.17 5.31
C GLY A 266 4.68 6.02 5.95
N LEU A 267 5.29 5.54 7.04
CA LEU A 267 6.36 6.26 7.75
C LEU A 267 7.59 6.51 6.85
N SER A 268 7.97 5.52 6.04
CA SER A 268 9.10 5.63 5.13
C SER A 268 8.88 6.68 4.05
N PHE A 269 7.63 6.82 3.58
CA PHE A 269 7.23 7.89 2.67
C PHE A 269 7.40 9.25 3.35
N LEU A 270 6.91 9.41 4.60
CA LEU A 270 7.07 10.66 5.34
C LEU A 270 8.55 11.05 5.49
N ILE A 271 9.39 10.12 5.97
CA ILE A 271 10.82 10.36 6.18
C ILE A 271 11.52 10.79 4.88
N SER A 272 11.19 10.14 3.77
CA SER A 272 11.84 10.39 2.47
C SER A 272 11.40 11.70 1.82
N TRP A 273 10.13 12.07 1.97
CA TRP A 273 9.54 13.21 1.28
C TRP A 273 9.48 14.49 2.10
N THR A 274 9.64 14.43 3.43
CA THR A 274 9.68 15.62 4.28
C THR A 274 10.86 16.54 3.96
N PRO A 275 12.13 16.09 3.81
CA PRO A 275 13.23 16.99 3.49
C PRO A 275 13.09 17.70 2.12
N PRO A 276 12.76 17.00 1.01
CA PRO A 276 12.45 17.65 -0.27
C PRO A 276 11.31 18.66 -0.17
N THR A 277 10.26 18.34 0.60
CA THR A 277 9.15 19.27 0.83
C THR A 277 9.59 20.51 1.59
N ALA A 278 10.36 20.34 2.67
CA ALA A 278 10.88 21.45 3.46
C ALA A 278 11.75 22.38 2.62
N LEU A 279 12.67 21.85 1.79
CA LEU A 279 13.46 22.67 0.85
C LEU A 279 12.61 23.58 -0.03
N ARG A 280 11.43 23.10 -0.42
CA ARG A 280 10.55 23.80 -1.34
C ARG A 280 9.73 24.87 -0.63
N VAL A 281 9.32 24.58 0.61
CA VAL A 281 8.76 25.61 1.50
C VAL A 281 9.78 26.72 1.76
N PHE A 282 11.06 26.39 1.95
CA PHE A 282 12.12 27.41 2.06
C PHE A 282 12.23 28.27 0.79
N GLY A 283 12.25 27.64 -0.39
CA GLY A 283 12.26 28.35 -1.66
C GLY A 283 11.05 29.27 -1.85
N LEU A 284 9.86 28.82 -1.45
CA LEU A 284 8.62 29.61 -1.47
C LEU A 284 8.68 30.85 -0.58
N LEU A 285 9.35 30.74 0.57
CA LEU A 285 9.53 31.83 1.53
C LEU A 285 10.70 32.75 1.18
N ASN A 286 11.40 32.50 0.06
CA ASN A 286 12.66 33.16 -0.31
C ASN A 286 13.72 33.07 0.79
N TRP A 287 13.73 31.96 1.55
CA TRP A 287 14.73 31.69 2.56
C TRP A 287 15.83 30.81 1.98
N ASN A 288 17.07 31.10 2.37
CA ASN A 288 18.21 30.25 1.99
C ASN A 288 18.14 28.95 2.81
N PRO A 289 17.92 27.79 2.18
CA PRO A 289 17.92 26.53 2.91
C PRO A 289 19.34 26.20 3.36
N PRO A 290 19.52 25.62 4.55
CA PRO A 290 20.84 25.17 4.98
C PRO A 290 21.30 23.97 4.13
N GLU A 291 22.59 23.87 3.85
CA GLU A 291 23.16 22.85 2.95
C GLU A 291 22.82 21.41 3.34
N TRP A 292 22.80 21.11 4.65
CA TRP A 292 22.44 19.78 5.16
C TRP A 292 21.02 19.37 4.75
N LEU A 293 20.08 20.33 4.65
CA LEU A 293 18.71 20.04 4.24
C LEU A 293 18.65 19.70 2.75
N ALA A 294 19.50 20.33 1.93
CA ALA A 294 19.62 20.01 0.50
C ALA A 294 20.15 18.59 0.29
N MET A 295 21.18 18.21 1.07
CA MET A 295 21.72 16.85 1.07
C MET A 295 20.67 15.81 1.49
N LEU A 296 19.91 16.09 2.54
CA LEU A 296 18.80 15.22 2.97
C LEU A 296 17.68 15.14 1.94
N GLY A 297 17.41 16.22 1.19
CA GLY A 297 16.46 16.21 0.09
C GLY A 297 16.86 15.22 -1.00
N GLY A 298 18.11 15.30 -1.48
CA GLY A 298 18.64 14.37 -2.46
C GLY A 298 18.64 12.92 -1.96
N LEU A 299 19.09 12.69 -0.72
CA LEU A 299 19.10 11.36 -0.10
C LEU A 299 17.69 10.80 0.10
N GLY A 300 16.75 11.64 0.52
CA GLY A 300 15.34 11.27 0.72
C GLY A 300 14.70 10.81 -0.59
N LEU A 301 14.87 11.57 -1.67
CA LEU A 301 14.38 11.18 -2.99
C LEU A 301 15.03 9.88 -3.50
N ALA A 302 16.36 9.74 -3.36
CA ALA A 302 17.07 8.54 -3.79
C ALA A 302 16.66 7.29 -3.00
N THR A 303 16.43 7.42 -1.69
CA THR A 303 16.02 6.31 -0.82
C THR A 303 14.54 5.98 -0.91
N SER A 304 13.69 6.90 -1.40
CA SER A 304 12.25 6.70 -1.53
C SER A 304 11.89 5.42 -2.31
N GLY A 305 12.62 5.12 -3.38
CA GLY A 305 12.44 3.91 -4.20
C GLY A 305 12.93 2.62 -3.53
N LEU A 306 13.80 2.70 -2.51
CA LEU A 306 14.39 1.55 -1.83
C LEU A 306 13.50 0.97 -0.73
N TRP A 307 12.61 1.77 -0.13
CA TRP A 307 11.78 1.30 0.98
C TRP A 307 10.86 0.15 0.58
N ASN A 308 10.23 0.23 -0.59
CA ASN A 308 9.32 -0.80 -1.08
C ASN A 308 9.98 -2.19 -1.19
N PRO A 309 11.11 -2.37 -1.91
CA PRO A 309 11.78 -3.66 -1.97
C PRO A 309 12.34 -4.11 -0.60
N ILE A 310 12.90 -3.20 0.21
CA ILE A 310 13.42 -3.54 1.55
C ILE A 310 12.32 -4.14 2.42
N ILE A 311 11.18 -3.46 2.51
CA ILE A 311 10.01 -3.90 3.27
C ILE A 311 9.53 -5.25 2.72
N TYR A 312 9.40 -5.38 1.40
CA TYR A 312 8.98 -6.63 0.77
C TYR A 312 9.87 -7.81 1.16
N PHE A 313 11.19 -7.69 0.98
CA PHE A 313 12.13 -8.78 1.25
C PHE A 313 12.26 -9.08 2.74
N TYR A 314 12.29 -8.06 3.60
CA TYR A 314 12.37 -8.24 5.05
C TYR A 314 11.18 -9.04 5.58
N PHE A 315 9.98 -8.72 5.10
CA PHE A 315 8.75 -9.33 5.59
C PHE A 315 8.34 -10.62 4.88
N ARG A 316 8.90 -10.91 3.69
CA ARG A 316 8.68 -12.19 2.99
C ARG A 316 9.26 -13.36 3.77
N ARG A 317 10.40 -13.17 4.43
CA ARG A 317 11.15 -14.23 5.13
C ARG A 317 10.51 -14.69 6.44
N SER A 318 9.47 -14.01 6.90
CA SER A 318 8.79 -14.25 8.19
C SER A 318 7.48 -15.07 8.06
N ILE A 319 7.24 -15.67 6.88
CA ILE A 319 6.13 -16.58 6.57
C ILE A 319 6.71 -17.95 6.29
#